data_AF-H5WLT5-F1
#
_entry.id   AF-H5WLT5-F1
#
_cell.length_a   1.000
_cell.length_b   1.000
_cell.length_c   1.000
_cell.angle_alpha   90.00
_cell.angle_beta   90.00
_cell.angle_gamma   90.00
#
_symmetry.space_group_name_H-M   'P 1'
#
loop_
_entity.id
_entity.type
_entity.pdbx_description
1 polymer ?
#
loop_
_entity_poly.entity_id
_entity_poly.type
_entity_poly.pdbx_seq_one_letter_code
_entity_poly.pdbx_strand_id
1 'polypeptide(L)'
;MAATLLPQPREAQQLCRLRALRVQRLQARCTQARDALEAAAQAVRQRRQQVAHHQDRLARLAQAVVTDLAPQLPRWAGMAQAQRDRLDDRLERDQYALIDDEQALEQAQDALARAMAELTRALAQEDAVKDLARQAQRARRQHLEQRGERELEDQFSRRPPPAPTR
;
A
#
# COMPACT_ATOMS: atom_id res chain seq x y z
N MET A 1 17.03 14.80 32.88
CA MET A 1 15.77 14.23 32.37
C MET A 1 14.98 15.39 31.77
N ALA A 2 14.84 15.45 30.45
CA ALA A 2 14.14 16.55 29.79
C ALA A 2 12.65 16.49 30.16
N ALA A 3 12.14 17.52 30.82
CA ALA A 3 10.71 17.69 31.01
C ALA A 3 10.09 17.86 29.62
N THR A 4 9.50 16.80 29.08
CA THR A 4 8.81 16.85 27.79
C THR A 4 7.62 17.79 27.96
N LEU A 5 7.78 19.04 27.53
CA LEU A 5 6.72 20.03 27.50
C LEU A 5 5.57 19.44 26.68
N LEU A 6 4.45 19.15 27.35
CA LEU A 6 3.25 18.65 26.68
C LEU A 6 2.78 19.73 25.68
N PRO A 7 2.47 19.36 24.43
CA PRO A 7 2.10 20.32 23.41
C PRO A 7 0.80 21.02 23.78
N GLN A 8 0.63 22.24 23.27
CA GLN A 8 -0.62 22.96 23.47
C GLN A 8 -1.77 22.19 22.81
N PRO A 9 -2.99 22.24 23.36
CA PRO A 9 -4.10 21.41 22.86
C PRO A 9 -4.47 21.70 21.41
N ARG A 10 -4.28 22.95 20.95
CA ARG A 10 -4.46 23.31 19.53
C ARG A 10 -3.41 22.65 18.63
N GLU A 11 -2.14 22.63 19.06
CA GLU A 11 -1.04 21.97 18.36
C GLU A 11 -1.26 20.46 18.31
N ALA A 12 -1.68 19.85 19.43
CA ALA A 12 -2.00 18.43 19.50
C ALA A 12 -3.15 18.05 18.54
N GLN A 13 -4.20 18.86 18.45
CA GLN A 13 -5.30 18.66 17.48
C GLN A 13 -4.83 18.78 16.04
N GLN A 14 -4.00 19.78 15.73
CA GLN A 14 -3.42 19.96 14.39
C GLN A 14 -2.52 18.78 14.00
N LEU A 15 -1.70 18.28 14.93
CA LEU A 15 -0.87 17.09 14.71
C LEU A 15 -1.71 15.84 14.48
N CYS A 16 -2.77 15.59 15.28
CA CYS A 16 -3.72 14.51 15.03
C CYS A 16 -4.32 14.59 13.62
N ARG A 17 -4.75 15.79 13.20
CA ARG A 17 -5.33 16.00 11.86
C ARG A 17 -4.32 15.70 10.75
N LEU A 18 -3.08 16.16 10.87
CA LEU A 18 -2.03 15.88 9.88
C LEU A 18 -1.72 14.39 9.79
N ARG A 19 -1.68 13.68 10.92
CA ARG A 19 -1.45 12.23 10.95
C ARG A 19 -2.60 11.45 10.31
N ALA A 20 -3.85 11.82 10.60
CA ALA A 20 -5.02 11.22 9.98
C ALA A 20 -5.00 11.40 8.44
N LEU A 21 -4.67 12.61 7.96
CA LEU A 21 -4.52 12.86 6.51
C LEU A 21 -3.40 12.03 5.88
N ARG A 22 -2.28 11.82 6.60
CA ARG A 22 -1.19 10.96 6.14
C ARG A 22 -1.63 9.50 6.03
N VAL A 23 -2.36 8.99 7.03
CA VAL A 23 -2.94 7.63 7.00
C VAL A 23 -3.90 7.48 5.84
N GLN A 24 -4.81 8.44 5.62
CA GLN A 24 -5.75 8.40 4.50
C GLN A 24 -5.03 8.33 3.14
N ARG A 25 -3.98 9.12 2.94
CA ARG A 25 -3.16 9.08 1.72
C ARG A 25 -2.46 7.73 1.54
N LEU A 26 -1.94 7.15 2.62
CA LEU A 26 -1.28 5.85 2.57
C LEU A 26 -2.26 4.70 2.33
N GLN A 27 -3.49 4.80 2.84
CA GLN A 27 -4.56 3.85 2.51
C GLN A 27 -4.87 3.89 1.01
N ALA A 28 -5.03 5.08 0.43
CA ALA A 28 -5.24 5.23 -1.01
C ALA A 28 -4.06 4.65 -1.82
N ARG A 29 -2.82 4.89 -1.37
CA ARG A 29 -1.62 4.29 -2.00
C ARG A 29 -1.60 2.77 -1.91
N CYS A 30 -2.02 2.18 -0.79
CA CYS A 30 -2.15 0.73 -0.66
C CYS A 30 -3.19 0.18 -1.64
N THR A 31 -4.34 0.84 -1.79
CA THR A 31 -5.36 0.44 -2.76
C THR A 31 -4.80 0.48 -4.18
N GLN A 32 -4.17 1.59 -4.58
CA GLN A 32 -3.53 1.72 -5.89
C GLN A 32 -2.47 0.64 -6.14
N ALA A 33 -1.67 0.28 -5.13
CA ALA A 33 -0.67 -0.78 -5.24
C ALA A 33 -1.30 -2.17 -5.39
N ARG A 34 -2.47 -2.42 -4.77
CA ARG A 34 -3.24 -3.66 -4.97
C ARG A 34 -3.79 -3.75 -6.38
N ASP A 35 -4.38 -2.67 -6.88
CA ASP A 35 -4.92 -2.62 -8.24
C ASP A 35 -3.80 -2.87 -9.28
N ALA A 36 -2.62 -2.26 -9.07
CA ALA A 36 -1.45 -2.48 -9.91
C ALA A 36 -0.94 -3.94 -9.85
N LEU A 37 -0.94 -4.56 -8.67
CA LEU A 37 -0.58 -5.96 -8.50
C LEU A 37 -1.54 -6.89 -9.26
N GLU A 38 -2.84 -6.65 -9.15
CA GLU A 38 -3.86 -7.43 -9.85
C GLU A 38 -3.71 -7.31 -11.38
N ALA A 39 -3.49 -6.09 -11.88
CA ALA A 39 -3.25 -5.83 -13.28
C ALA A 39 -2.00 -6.53 -13.80
N ALA A 40 -0.87 -6.45 -13.09
CA ALA A 40 0.37 -7.12 -13.47
C ALA A 40 0.20 -8.65 -13.45
N ALA A 41 -0.50 -9.19 -12.44
CA ALA A 41 -0.78 -10.63 -12.37
C ALA A 41 -1.66 -11.10 -13.54
N GLN A 42 -2.59 -10.26 -13.99
CA GLN A 42 -3.42 -10.54 -15.17
C GLN A 42 -2.59 -10.51 -16.45
N ALA A 43 -1.69 -9.54 -16.62
CA ALA A 43 -0.79 -9.45 -17.77
C ALA A 43 0.06 -10.72 -17.92
N VAL A 44 0.71 -11.17 -16.84
CA VAL A 44 1.47 -12.42 -16.80
C VAL A 44 0.61 -13.62 -17.22
N ARG A 45 -0.61 -13.74 -16.68
CA ARG A 45 -1.52 -14.85 -17.06
C ARG A 45 -1.87 -14.83 -18.54
N GLN A 46 -2.19 -13.67 -19.09
CA GLN A 46 -2.53 -13.50 -20.50
C GLN A 46 -1.33 -13.83 -21.39
N ARG A 47 -0.14 -13.35 -21.03
CA ARG A 47 1.09 -13.61 -21.79
C ARG A 47 1.46 -15.09 -21.77
N ARG A 48 1.36 -15.77 -20.62
CA ARG A 48 1.58 -17.23 -20.52
C ARG A 48 0.62 -18.01 -21.43
N GLN A 49 -0.64 -17.60 -21.52
CA GLN A 49 -1.60 -18.21 -22.43
C GLN A 49 -1.20 -18.02 -23.91
N GLN A 50 -0.71 -16.84 -24.29
CA GLN A 50 -0.22 -16.56 -25.64
C GLN A 50 1.01 -17.41 -25.99
N VAL A 51 1.98 -17.50 -25.07
CA VAL A 51 3.17 -18.36 -25.22
C VAL A 51 2.76 -19.81 -25.43
N ALA A 52 1.88 -20.35 -24.58
CA ALA A 52 1.38 -21.72 -24.72
C ALA A 52 0.64 -21.93 -26.05
N HIS A 53 -0.18 -20.97 -26.46
CA HIS A 53 -0.86 -21.02 -27.76
C HIS A 53 0.12 -21.06 -28.94
N HIS A 54 1.20 -20.29 -28.89
CA HIS A 54 2.22 -20.29 -29.94
C HIS A 54 3.02 -21.60 -29.98
N GLN A 55 3.35 -22.17 -28.82
CA GLN A 55 3.98 -23.49 -28.70
C GLN A 55 3.09 -24.60 -29.29
N ASP A 56 1.80 -24.61 -28.96
CA ASP A 56 0.84 -25.56 -29.53
C ASP A 56 0.74 -25.45 -31.04
N ARG A 57 0.76 -24.22 -31.57
CA ARG A 57 0.72 -23.99 -33.03
C ARG A 57 1.98 -24.48 -33.73
N LEU A 58 3.16 -24.28 -33.13
CA LEU A 58 4.41 -24.83 -33.64
C LEU A 58 4.39 -26.35 -33.65
N ALA A 59 3.94 -26.98 -32.56
CA ALA A 59 3.82 -28.43 -32.47
C ALA A 59 2.86 -29.00 -33.53
N ARG A 60 1.69 -28.37 -33.72
CA ARG A 60 0.73 -28.77 -34.77
C ARG A 60 1.30 -28.60 -36.18
N LEU A 61 2.02 -27.51 -36.44
CA LEU A 61 2.68 -27.30 -37.73
C LEU A 61 3.75 -28.37 -37.99
N ALA A 62 4.59 -28.64 -37.00
CA ALA A 62 5.63 -29.68 -37.09
C ALA A 62 5.01 -31.06 -37.37
N GLN A 63 3.92 -31.40 -36.69
CA GLN A 63 3.20 -32.66 -36.92
C GLN A 63 2.59 -32.71 -38.33
N ALA A 64 1.89 -31.66 -38.77
CA ALA A 64 1.26 -31.63 -40.08
C ALA A 64 2.27 -31.72 -41.23
N VAL A 65 3.47 -31.12 -41.06
CA VAL A 65 4.56 -31.17 -42.03
C VAL A 65 5.03 -32.62 -42.26
N VAL A 66 5.09 -33.45 -41.22
CA VAL A 66 5.53 -34.85 -41.33
C VAL A 66 4.40 -35.84 -41.62
N THR A 67 3.13 -35.42 -41.53
CA THR A 67 1.97 -36.26 -41.88
C THR A 67 1.23 -35.71 -43.10
N ASP A 68 0.25 -34.84 -42.89
CA ASP A 68 -0.81 -34.53 -43.84
C ASP A 68 -0.27 -33.70 -45.02
N LEU A 69 0.76 -32.91 -44.76
CA LEU A 69 1.43 -32.06 -45.75
C LEU A 69 2.65 -32.76 -46.37
N ALA A 70 3.08 -33.91 -45.86
CA ALA A 70 4.31 -34.58 -46.33
C ALA A 70 4.30 -34.88 -47.83
N PRO A 71 3.21 -35.36 -48.46
CA PRO A 71 3.17 -35.59 -49.91
C PRO A 71 3.31 -34.32 -50.74
N GLN A 72 2.96 -33.16 -50.16
CA GLN A 72 2.95 -31.87 -50.84
C GLN A 72 4.16 -31.01 -50.48
N LEU A 73 5.00 -31.45 -49.54
CA LEU A 73 6.13 -30.69 -49.02
C LEU A 73 7.08 -30.15 -50.10
N PRO A 74 7.46 -30.89 -51.15
CA PRO A 74 8.36 -30.35 -52.17
C PRO A 74 7.84 -29.05 -52.81
N ARG A 75 6.51 -28.88 -52.89
CA ARG A 75 5.86 -27.67 -53.40
C ARG A 75 5.73 -26.58 -52.33
N TRP A 76 5.45 -26.94 -51.08
CA TRP A 76 5.10 -26.00 -50.01
C TRP A 76 6.19 -25.77 -48.96
N ALA A 77 7.37 -26.38 -49.10
CA ALA A 77 8.44 -26.35 -48.10
C ALA A 77 8.83 -24.91 -47.69
N GLY A 78 8.98 -24.01 -48.66
CA GLY A 78 9.30 -22.60 -48.39
C GLY A 78 8.21 -21.89 -47.57
N MET A 79 6.94 -22.20 -47.84
CA MET A 79 5.83 -21.63 -47.07
C MET A 79 5.72 -22.21 -45.67
N ALA A 80 5.95 -23.52 -45.52
CA ALA A 80 5.99 -24.17 -44.20
C ALA A 80 7.14 -23.63 -43.34
N GLN A 81 8.32 -23.43 -43.92
CA GLN A 81 9.46 -22.83 -43.25
C GLN A 81 9.17 -21.38 -42.84
N ALA A 82 8.69 -20.54 -43.77
CA ALA A 82 8.34 -19.14 -43.46
C ALA A 82 7.28 -19.03 -42.36
N GLN A 83 6.31 -19.95 -42.33
CA GLN A 83 5.29 -19.98 -41.28
C GLN A 83 5.85 -20.44 -39.94
N ARG A 84 6.83 -21.35 -39.93
CA ARG A 84 7.57 -21.75 -38.73
C ARG A 84 8.39 -20.58 -38.19
N ASP A 85 9.21 -19.95 -39.03
CA ASP A 85 10.05 -18.81 -38.63
C ASP A 85 9.20 -17.68 -38.03
N ARG A 86 8.05 -17.37 -38.66
CA ARG A 86 7.11 -16.37 -38.13
C ARG A 86 6.53 -16.75 -36.76
N LEU A 87 6.30 -18.04 -36.49
CA LEU A 87 5.80 -18.49 -35.20
C LEU A 87 6.90 -18.48 -34.15
N ASP A 88 8.12 -18.87 -34.51
CA ASP A 88 9.30 -18.82 -33.66
C ASP A 88 9.59 -17.37 -33.25
N ASP A 89 9.61 -16.41 -34.19
CA ASP A 89 9.78 -14.98 -33.91
C ASP A 89 8.72 -14.43 -32.94
N ARG A 90 7.47 -14.87 -33.10
CA ARG A 90 6.36 -14.43 -32.21
C ARG A 90 6.51 -15.02 -30.82
N LEU A 91 6.84 -16.31 -30.75
CA LEU A 91 7.07 -16.99 -29.49
C LEU A 91 8.21 -16.33 -28.73
N GLU A 92 9.32 -16.01 -29.39
CA GLU A 92 10.46 -15.33 -28.78
C GLU A 92 10.06 -13.94 -28.23
N ARG A 93 9.34 -13.14 -29.02
CA ARG A 93 8.85 -11.82 -28.57
C ARG A 93 7.91 -11.93 -27.36
N ASP A 94 7.00 -12.90 -27.36
CA ASP A 94 6.09 -13.11 -26.24
C ASP A 94 6.80 -13.66 -25.00
N GLN A 95 7.87 -14.44 -25.17
CA GLN A 95 8.71 -14.88 -24.06
C GLN A 95 9.48 -13.71 -23.44
N TYR A 96 10.04 -12.79 -24.24
CA TYR A 96 10.65 -11.58 -23.71
C TYR A 96 9.62 -10.69 -23.00
N ALA A 97 8.46 -10.47 -23.61
CA ALA A 97 7.39 -9.72 -22.97
C ALA A 97 6.91 -10.38 -21.66
N LEU A 98 6.92 -11.73 -21.58
CA LEU A 98 6.60 -12.44 -20.34
C LEU A 98 7.60 -12.14 -19.23
N ILE A 99 8.89 -12.08 -19.55
CA ILE A 99 9.93 -11.72 -18.57
C ILE A 99 9.66 -10.30 -18.05
N ASP A 100 9.34 -9.36 -18.92
CA ASP A 100 9.00 -7.97 -18.53
C ASP A 100 7.73 -7.92 -17.65
N ASP A 101 6.69 -8.66 -18.03
CA ASP A 101 5.43 -8.75 -17.28
C ASP A 101 5.67 -9.39 -15.88
N GLU A 102 6.55 -10.39 -15.78
CA GLU A 102 6.92 -11.04 -14.52
C GLU A 102 7.74 -10.11 -13.61
N GLN A 103 8.67 -9.34 -14.17
CA GLN A 103 9.39 -8.31 -13.44
C GLN A 103 8.45 -7.20 -12.95
N ALA A 104 7.49 -6.77 -13.77
CA ALA A 104 6.49 -5.79 -13.37
C ALA A 104 5.61 -6.33 -12.23
N LEU A 105 5.26 -7.62 -12.25
CA LEU A 105 4.54 -8.29 -11.18
C LEU A 105 5.34 -8.28 -9.87
N GLU A 106 6.62 -8.64 -9.92
CA GLU A 106 7.52 -8.59 -8.74
C GLU A 106 7.61 -7.16 -8.17
N GLN A 107 7.80 -6.16 -9.03
CA GLN A 107 7.84 -4.76 -8.62
C GLN A 107 6.52 -4.30 -7.96
N ALA A 108 5.37 -4.76 -8.46
CA ALA A 108 4.07 -4.45 -7.87
C ALA A 108 3.89 -5.11 -6.50
N GLN A 109 4.36 -6.35 -6.31
CA GLN A 109 4.38 -7.04 -5.01
C GLN A 109 5.22 -6.25 -4.00
N ASP A 110 6.42 -5.85 -4.40
CA ASP A 110 7.34 -5.03 -3.61
C ASP A 110 6.71 -3.68 -3.22
N ALA A 111 6.07 -3.01 -4.18
CA ALA A 111 5.41 -1.74 -3.96
C ALA A 111 4.25 -1.87 -2.95
N LEU A 112 3.46 -2.94 -3.05
CA LEU A 112 2.39 -3.23 -2.11
C LEU A 112 2.95 -3.51 -0.70
N ALA A 113 3.98 -4.34 -0.58
CA ALA A 113 4.61 -4.65 0.70
C ALA A 113 5.15 -3.37 1.38
N ARG A 114 5.84 -2.51 0.61
CA ARG A 114 6.33 -1.21 1.09
C ARG A 114 5.21 -0.28 1.53
N ALA A 115 4.14 -0.16 0.73
CA ALA A 115 2.99 0.67 1.05
C ALA A 115 2.28 0.19 2.33
N MET A 116 2.10 -1.12 2.49
CA MET A 116 1.53 -1.71 3.71
C MET A 116 2.41 -1.43 4.94
N ALA A 117 3.73 -1.63 4.83
CA ALA A 117 4.65 -1.34 5.94
C ALA A 117 4.67 0.15 6.32
N GLU A 118 4.58 1.06 5.34
CA GLU A 118 4.41 2.49 5.59
C GLU A 118 3.09 2.81 6.29
N LEU A 119 1.99 2.19 5.85
CA LEU A 119 0.67 2.39 6.45
C LEU A 119 0.64 1.90 7.91
N THR A 120 1.19 0.73 8.21
CA THR A 120 1.28 0.20 9.58
C THR A 120 2.07 1.16 10.48
N ARG A 121 3.19 1.67 10.00
CA ARG A 121 3.98 2.67 10.75
C ARG A 121 3.21 3.97 10.96
N ALA A 122 2.47 4.43 9.96
CA ALA A 122 1.69 5.66 10.06
C ALA A 122 0.50 5.52 11.03
N LEU A 123 -0.17 4.37 11.05
CA LEU A 123 -1.24 4.07 12.01
C LEU A 123 -0.71 4.08 13.44
N ALA A 124 0.40 3.39 13.71
CA ALA A 124 1.04 3.40 15.02
C ALA A 124 1.45 4.82 15.47
N GLN A 125 1.94 5.65 14.54
CA GLN A 125 2.26 7.05 14.83
C GLN A 125 1.00 7.90 15.08
N GLU A 126 -0.09 7.65 14.38
CA GLU A 126 -1.36 8.32 14.61
C GLU A 126 -1.90 8.02 16.01
N ASP A 127 -1.89 6.74 16.42
CA ASP A 127 -2.35 6.32 17.74
C ASP A 127 -1.49 6.92 18.86
N ALA A 128 -0.16 6.91 18.71
CA ALA A 128 0.74 7.56 19.66
C ALA A 128 0.46 9.06 19.82
N VAL A 129 0.17 9.76 18.73
CA VAL A 129 -0.18 11.21 18.77
C VAL A 129 -1.55 11.42 19.41
N LYS A 130 -2.54 10.56 19.16
CA LYS A 130 -3.85 10.62 19.82
C LYS A 130 -3.73 10.42 21.32
N ASP A 131 -2.91 9.47 21.76
CA ASP A 131 -2.69 9.22 23.19
C ASP A 131 -1.97 10.37 23.87
N LEU A 132 -0.97 10.96 23.21
CA LEU A 132 -0.29 12.15 23.70
C LEU A 132 -1.25 13.35 23.80
N ALA A 133 -2.15 13.53 22.83
CA ALA A 133 -3.18 14.57 22.88
C ALA A 133 -4.16 14.35 24.05
N ARG A 134 -4.58 13.10 24.32
CA ARG A 134 -5.42 12.74 25.48
C ARG A 134 -4.69 13.02 26.79
N GLN A 135 -3.41 12.69 26.90
CA GLN A 135 -2.59 12.96 28.08
C GLN A 135 -2.45 14.46 28.34
N ALA A 136 -2.17 15.27 27.31
CA ALA A 136 -2.10 16.72 27.42
C ALA A 136 -3.44 17.33 27.89
N GLN A 137 -4.56 16.82 27.40
CA GLN A 137 -5.89 17.25 27.84
C GLN A 137 -6.15 16.91 29.31
N ARG A 138 -5.81 15.70 29.75
CA ARG A 138 -5.94 15.26 31.15
C ARG A 138 -5.07 16.11 32.09
N ALA A 139 -3.80 16.33 31.73
CA ALA A 139 -2.89 17.16 32.52
C ALA A 139 -3.38 18.61 32.65
N ARG A 140 -3.90 19.18 31.56
CA ARG A 140 -4.49 20.53 31.58
C ARG A 140 -5.71 20.61 32.50
N ARG A 141 -6.59 19.61 32.44
CA ARG A 141 -7.77 19.54 33.31
C ARG A 141 -7.37 19.46 34.79
N GLN A 142 -6.44 18.57 35.13
CA GLN A 142 -5.92 18.44 36.49
C GLN A 142 -5.29 19.74 37.01
N HIS A 143 -4.53 20.45 36.16
CA HIS A 143 -3.94 21.74 36.55
C HIS A 143 -5.02 22.83 36.80
N LEU A 144 -6.11 22.83 36.03
CA LEU A 144 -7.22 23.75 36.25
C LEU A 144 -7.99 23.41 37.54
N GLU A 145 -8.22 22.11 37.81
CA GLU A 145 -8.85 21.62 39.04
C GLU A 145 -8.02 22.01 40.27
N GLN A 146 -6.70 21.72 40.28
CA GLN A 146 -5.79 22.09 41.38
C GLN A 146 -5.71 23.60 41.60
N ARG A 147 -5.76 24.40 40.53
CA ARG A 147 -5.79 25.86 40.66
C ARG A 147 -7.10 26.33 41.29
N GLY A 148 -8.22 25.76 40.88
CA GLY A 148 -9.53 26.05 41.49
C GLY A 148 -9.59 25.68 42.97
N GLU A 149 -9.04 24.52 43.34
CA GLU A 149 -8.94 24.09 44.75
C GLU A 149 -8.15 25.10 45.59
N ARG A 150 -6.97 25.53 45.12
CA ARG A 150 -6.16 26.56 45.81
C ARG A 150 -6.89 27.90 45.94
N GLU A 151 -7.58 28.33 44.88
CA GLU A 151 -8.35 29.58 44.90
C GLU A 151 -9.55 29.52 45.87
N LEU A 152 -10.15 28.33 46.06
CA LEU A 152 -11.18 28.10 47.08
C LEU A 152 -10.59 28.09 48.49
N GLU A 153 -9.49 27.37 48.73
CA GLU A 153 -8.78 27.32 50.02
C GLU A 153 -8.34 28.72 50.48
N ASP A 154 -7.83 29.54 49.56
CA ASP A 154 -7.46 30.93 49.82
C ASP A 154 -8.68 31.79 50.20
N GLN A 155 -9.84 31.58 49.55
CA GLN A 155 -11.08 32.28 49.88
C GLN A 155 -11.65 31.86 51.24
N PHE A 156 -11.59 30.57 51.58
CA PHE A 156 -11.99 30.07 52.90
C PHE A 156 -11.10 30.63 54.01
N SER A 157 -9.79 30.72 53.77
CA SER A 157 -8.82 31.26 54.73
C SER A 157 -8.95 32.77 54.95
N ARG A 158 -9.48 33.51 53.97
CA ARG A 158 -9.72 34.96 54.05
C ARG A 158 -11.08 35.33 54.63
N ARG A 159 -11.96 34.36 54.91
CA ARG A 159 -13.29 34.61 55.48
C ARG A 159 -13.15 34.88 56.99
N PRO A 160 -13.54 36.06 57.51
CA PRO A 160 -13.45 36.34 58.93
C PRO A 160 -14.35 35.38 59.73
N PRO A 161 -13.94 34.96 60.95
CA PRO A 161 -14.71 34.02 61.75
C PRO A 161 -16.10 34.60 62.07
N PRO A 162 -17.14 33.75 62.17
CA PRO A 162 -18.48 34.22 62.49
C PRO A 162 -18.47 34.95 63.83
N ALA A 163 -19.07 36.14 63.87
CA ALA A 163 -19.16 36.94 65.09
C ALA A 163 -19.90 36.13 66.18
N PRO A 164 -19.43 36.17 67.44
CA PRO A 164 -20.05 35.41 68.52
C PRO A 164 -21.49 35.93 68.74
N THR A 165 -22.47 35.07 68.48
CA THR A 165 -23.86 35.28 68.84
C THR A 165 -23.97 35.39 70.36
N ARG A 166 -24.41 36.56 70.83
CA ARG A 166 -24.79 36.82 72.23
C ARG A 166 -26.22 36.38 72.47
#